data_AF-A0A378VST9-F1
#
_entry.id   AF-A0A378VST9-F1
#
_cell.length_a   1.000
_cell.length_b   1.000
_cell.length_c   1.000
_cell.angle_alpha   90.00
_cell.angle_beta   90.00
_cell.angle_gamma   90.00
#
_symmetry.space_group_name_H-M   'P 1'
#
loop_
_entity.id
_entity.type
_entity.pdbx_description
1 polymer ?
#
loop_
_entity_poly.entity_id
_entity_poly.type
_entity_poly.pdbx_seq_one_letter_code
_entity_poly.pdbx_strand_id
1 'polypeptide(L)'
;MAQIQMSANVKTINAVFAAMLVGTVGYFIYWGLGYTHYNYAALFIIATMFGVFMAFNIGGNDVANSFGTSVGAGTLTIPQALLIAAVFEVSGAVIAGGEVTDTIRKGIVDLKGVDFEPIQFVFIMMSALLAAALWLLFASRKGLPVSTTHAIIGGIVGSALCMAFTHNADGVALIRWGKLGEIGMSWVLSPVLGGAVSYFLFSRVKKNVLDYNAWAEGTLKGIKQAKRPIKNGTACFSRVCPKPKKSSTPPKWRTTRKFTTNPNSILKSCNRSITAVFMRSTTVKTMSIPTRRCILGFPLSLRSAR
;
A
#
# COMPACT_ATOMS: atom_id res chain seq x y z
N MET A 1 8.65 -29.09 20.81
CA MET A 1 9.94 -28.46 20.46
C MET A 1 9.79 -27.19 19.62
N ALA A 2 9.02 -27.18 18.52
CA ALA A 2 8.87 -25.99 17.66
C ALA A 2 8.36 -24.71 18.38
N GLN A 3 7.37 -24.85 19.28
CA GLN A 3 6.84 -23.72 20.07
C GLN A 3 7.87 -23.14 21.08
N ILE A 4 8.75 -24.00 21.63
CA ILE A 4 9.82 -23.60 22.56
C ILE A 4 10.95 -22.89 21.81
N GLN A 5 11.31 -23.40 20.63
CA GLN A 5 12.29 -22.78 19.72
C GLN A 5 11.83 -21.39 19.25
N MET A 6 10.54 -21.24 18.93
CA MET A 6 9.95 -19.96 18.51
C MET A 6 9.95 -18.93 19.65
N SER A 7 9.62 -19.35 20.87
CA SER A 7 9.67 -18.51 22.07
C SER A 7 11.09 -18.05 22.43
N ALA A 8 12.09 -18.93 22.30
CA ALA A 8 13.50 -18.59 22.53
C ALA A 8 14.01 -17.56 21.52
N ASN A 9 13.70 -17.73 20.22
CA ASN A 9 14.11 -16.78 19.18
C ASN A 9 13.48 -15.39 19.36
N VAL A 10 12.20 -15.30 19.75
CA VAL A 10 11.54 -14.01 20.00
C VAL A 10 12.17 -13.28 21.18
N LYS A 11 12.55 -13.98 22.26
CA LYS A 11 13.25 -13.36 23.39
C LYS A 11 14.62 -12.78 22.98
N THR A 12 15.39 -13.53 22.20
CA THR A 12 16.67 -13.07 21.66
C THR A 12 16.50 -11.85 20.76
N ILE A 13 15.51 -11.87 19.86
CA ILE A 13 15.20 -10.75 18.97
C ILE A 13 14.83 -9.50 19.78
N ASN A 14 13.94 -9.64 20.77
CA ASN A 14 13.54 -8.52 21.63
C ASN A 14 14.73 -7.97 22.43
N ALA A 15 15.62 -8.84 22.91
CA ALA A 15 16.83 -8.42 23.60
C ALA A 15 17.78 -7.64 22.69
N VAL A 16 17.94 -8.06 21.43
CA VAL A 16 18.74 -7.34 20.43
C VAL A 16 18.16 -5.96 20.15
N PHE A 17 16.84 -5.85 19.93
CA PHE A 17 16.20 -4.55 19.73
C PHE A 17 16.30 -3.64 20.96
N ALA A 18 16.16 -4.20 22.16
CA ALA A 18 16.34 -3.45 23.39
C ALA A 18 17.78 -2.94 23.54
N ALA A 19 18.78 -3.79 23.27
CA ALA A 19 20.19 -3.38 23.28
C ALA A 19 20.48 -2.30 22.23
N MET A 20 19.91 -2.42 21.02
CA MET A 20 20.04 -1.43 19.96
C MET A 20 19.41 -0.08 20.37
N LEU A 21 18.24 -0.09 21.00
CA LEU A 21 17.59 1.10 21.52
C LEU A 21 18.47 1.77 22.59
N VAL A 22 18.92 1.02 23.59
CA VAL A 22 19.79 1.53 24.66
C VAL A 22 21.10 2.09 24.10
N GLY A 23 21.72 1.39 23.15
CA GLY A 23 22.95 1.84 22.48
C GLY A 23 22.74 3.14 21.70
N THR A 24 21.64 3.24 20.95
CA THR A 24 21.32 4.44 20.15
C THR A 24 20.98 5.63 21.04
N VAL A 25 20.20 5.42 22.11
CA VAL A 25 19.88 6.46 23.09
C VAL A 25 21.14 6.89 23.85
N GLY A 26 21.99 5.95 24.26
CA GLY A 26 23.27 6.26 24.90
C GLY A 26 24.20 7.07 24.01
N TYR A 27 24.31 6.69 22.73
CA TYR A 27 25.06 7.46 21.73
C TYR A 27 24.48 8.86 21.53
N PHE A 28 23.15 9.00 21.42
CA PHE A 28 22.48 10.29 21.29
C PHE A 28 22.71 11.19 22.51
N ILE A 29 22.66 10.63 23.72
CA ILE A 29 22.95 11.38 24.95
C ILE A 29 24.41 11.84 24.97
N TYR A 30 25.36 10.94 24.66
CA TYR A 30 26.78 11.29 24.60
C TYR A 30 27.07 12.40 23.59
N TRP A 31 26.59 12.24 22.35
CA TRP A 31 26.75 13.23 21.30
C TRP A 31 26.06 14.55 21.65
N GLY A 32 24.83 14.48 22.16
CA GLY A 32 24.01 15.65 22.47
C GLY A 32 24.56 16.49 23.63
N LEU A 33 25.08 15.84 24.68
CA LEU A 33 25.76 16.54 25.78
C LEU A 33 27.05 17.23 25.32
N GLY A 34 27.78 16.61 24.38
CA GLY A 34 28.93 17.25 23.74
C GLY A 34 28.52 18.49 22.93
N TYR A 35 27.41 18.39 22.17
CA TYR A 35 26.86 19.49 21.37
C TYR A 35 26.38 20.68 22.23
N THR A 36 25.81 20.43 23.40
CA THR A 36 25.39 21.50 24.33
C THR A 36 26.52 22.00 25.23
N HIS A 37 27.74 21.47 25.08
CA HIS A 37 28.86 21.72 26.00
C HIS A 37 28.50 21.45 27.48
N TYR A 38 27.70 20.41 27.72
CA TYR A 38 27.17 20.03 29.05
C TYR A 38 26.30 21.11 29.74
N ASN A 39 25.92 22.17 29.04
CA ASN A 39 24.97 23.15 29.55
C ASN A 39 23.58 22.51 29.70
N TYR A 40 22.93 22.76 30.84
CA TYR A 40 21.60 22.23 31.15
C TYR A 40 21.48 20.69 30.96
N ALA A 41 22.53 19.94 31.31
CA ALA A 41 22.60 18.49 31.07
C ALA A 41 21.39 17.71 31.61
N ALA A 42 20.92 18.04 32.81
CA ALA A 42 19.74 17.40 33.41
C ALA A 42 18.48 17.59 32.55
N LEU A 43 18.24 18.81 32.05
CA LEU A 43 17.10 19.10 31.18
C LEU A 43 17.21 18.35 29.85
N PHE A 44 18.41 18.30 29.27
CA PHE A 44 18.64 17.55 28.03
C PHE A 44 18.36 16.06 28.19
N ILE A 45 18.81 15.45 29.30
CA ILE A 45 18.55 14.04 29.61
C ILE A 45 17.05 13.79 29.78
N ILE A 46 16.34 14.64 30.53
CA ILE A 46 14.89 14.51 30.72
C ILE A 46 14.14 14.67 29.39
N ALA A 47 14.48 15.67 28.58
CA ALA A 47 13.91 15.88 27.25
C ALA A 47 14.13 14.66 26.35
N THR A 48 15.32 14.07 26.41
CA THR A 48 15.65 12.83 25.67
C THR A 48 14.75 11.68 26.13
N MET A 49 14.54 11.50 27.43
CA MET A 49 13.65 10.46 27.96
C MET A 49 12.20 10.64 27.48
N PHE A 50 11.69 11.87 27.47
CA PHE A 50 10.36 12.16 26.91
C PHE A 50 10.30 11.91 25.40
N GLY A 51 11.35 12.26 24.66
CA GLY A 51 11.45 11.97 23.22
C GLY A 51 11.45 10.47 22.92
N VAL A 52 12.23 9.68 23.67
CA VAL A 52 12.25 8.21 23.54
C VAL A 52 10.88 7.61 23.88
N PHE A 53 10.24 8.11 24.94
CA PHE A 53 8.91 7.67 25.32
C PHE A 53 7.86 7.99 24.25
N MET A 54 7.91 9.19 23.66
CA MET A 54 7.05 9.56 22.53
C MET A 54 7.31 8.67 21.31
N ALA A 55 8.57 8.46 20.94
CA ALA A 55 8.95 7.63 19.78
C ALA A 55 8.46 6.18 19.92
N PHE A 56 8.55 5.60 21.13
CA PHE A 56 8.00 4.28 21.41
C PHE A 56 6.49 4.22 21.18
N ASN A 57 5.75 5.22 21.65
CA ASN A 57 4.30 5.29 21.48
C ASN A 57 3.88 5.52 20.02
N ILE A 58 4.64 6.33 19.26
CA ILE A 58 4.44 6.49 17.81
C ILE A 58 4.58 5.13 17.11
N GLY A 59 5.66 4.41 17.37
CA GLY A 59 5.88 3.09 16.75
C GLY A 59 4.76 2.10 17.06
N GLY A 60 4.27 2.06 18.31
CA GLY A 60 3.16 1.20 18.69
C GLY A 60 1.83 1.54 18.00
N ASN A 61 1.59 2.82 17.75
CA ASN A 61 0.35 3.30 17.12
C ASN A 61 0.38 3.17 15.59
N ASP A 62 1.52 3.47 14.96
CA ASP A 62 1.59 3.69 13.51
C ASP A 62 1.91 2.41 12.72
N VAL A 63 2.53 1.39 13.33
CA VAL A 63 2.80 0.09 12.66
C VAL A 63 1.52 -0.57 12.15
N ALA A 64 0.41 -0.43 12.88
CA ALA A 64 -0.88 -0.97 12.48
C ALA A 64 -1.41 -0.33 11.18
N ASN A 65 -1.07 0.94 10.92
CA ASN A 65 -1.52 1.68 9.74
C ASN A 65 -0.86 1.15 8.45
N SER A 66 0.43 0.78 8.52
CA SER A 66 1.20 0.31 7.36
C SER A 66 1.04 -1.20 7.11
N PHE A 67 0.99 -2.01 8.18
CA PHE A 67 1.02 -3.48 8.05
C PHE A 67 -0.29 -4.18 8.42
N GLY A 68 -1.32 -3.45 8.83
CA GLY A 68 -2.61 -4.02 9.22
C GLY A 68 -3.30 -4.82 8.11
N THR A 69 -3.20 -4.37 6.86
CA THR A 69 -3.78 -5.07 5.70
C THR A 69 -3.02 -6.36 5.36
N SER A 70 -1.69 -6.31 5.33
CA SER A 70 -0.82 -7.45 5.01
C SER A 70 -0.90 -8.57 6.06
N VAL A 71 -0.94 -8.19 7.35
CA VAL A 71 -1.10 -9.15 8.45
C VAL A 71 -2.55 -9.65 8.51
N GLY A 72 -3.54 -8.78 8.31
CA GLY A 72 -4.95 -9.15 8.27
C GLY A 72 -5.32 -10.09 7.12
N ALA A 73 -4.63 -9.98 5.97
CA ALA A 73 -4.76 -10.90 4.84
C ALA A 73 -4.00 -12.23 5.02
N GLY A 74 -3.26 -12.40 6.12
CA GLY A 74 -2.44 -13.58 6.37
C GLY A 74 -1.21 -13.71 5.45
N THR A 75 -0.84 -12.63 4.76
CA THR A 75 0.32 -12.63 3.85
C THR A 75 1.64 -12.52 4.61
N LEU A 76 1.64 -11.81 5.75
CA LEU A 76 2.79 -11.67 6.65
C LEU A 76 2.40 -12.06 8.08
N THR A 77 3.34 -12.68 8.80
CA THR A 77 3.20 -12.88 10.25
C THR A 77 3.56 -11.59 11.01
N ILE A 78 3.04 -11.44 12.24
CA ILE A 78 3.32 -10.26 13.08
C ILE A 78 4.84 -10.01 13.27
N PRO A 79 5.68 -11.01 13.60
CA PRO A 79 7.11 -10.77 13.78
C PRO A 79 7.82 -10.33 12.50
N GLN A 80 7.42 -10.88 11.34
CA GLN A 80 7.96 -10.46 10.05
C GLN A 80 7.58 -9.02 9.70
N ALA A 81 6.31 -8.65 9.92
CA ALA A 81 5.84 -7.29 9.71
C ALA A 81 6.57 -6.27 10.60
N LEU A 82 6.80 -6.59 11.88
CA LEU A 82 7.55 -5.74 12.80
C LEU A 82 9.01 -5.54 12.38
N LEU A 83 9.68 -6.58 11.88
CA LEU A 83 11.07 -6.47 11.42
C LEU A 83 11.17 -5.58 10.17
N ILE A 84 10.25 -5.74 9.23
CA ILE A 84 10.17 -4.89 8.04
C ILE A 84 9.86 -3.44 8.45
N ALA A 85 8.88 -3.24 9.33
CA ALA A 85 8.53 -1.93 9.86
C ALA A 85 9.74 -1.24 10.49
N ALA A 86 10.50 -1.93 11.35
CA ALA A 86 11.68 -1.34 11.99
C ALA A 86 12.70 -0.80 10.99
N VAL A 87 12.98 -1.52 9.89
CA VAL A 87 13.92 -1.07 8.86
C VAL A 87 13.38 0.14 8.09
N PHE A 88 12.14 0.06 7.61
CA PHE A 88 11.57 1.11 6.76
C PHE A 88 11.17 2.37 7.53
N GLU A 89 10.65 2.26 8.76
CA GLU A 89 10.30 3.40 9.61
C GLU A 89 11.55 4.16 10.04
N VAL A 90 12.61 3.46 10.46
CA VAL A 90 13.88 4.12 10.82
C VAL A 90 14.51 4.78 9.59
N SER A 91 14.53 4.10 8.44
CA SER A 91 15.06 4.66 7.20
C SER A 91 14.27 5.90 6.75
N GLY A 92 12.94 5.85 6.83
CA GLY A 92 12.07 6.98 6.50
C GLY A 92 12.27 8.17 7.45
N ALA A 93 12.38 7.91 8.75
CA ALA A 93 12.66 8.95 9.74
C ALA A 93 14.01 9.66 9.49
N VAL A 94 15.05 8.91 9.09
CA VAL A 94 16.37 9.48 8.79
C VAL A 94 16.38 10.27 7.47
N ILE A 95 15.70 9.77 6.43
CA ILE A 95 15.75 10.36 5.08
C ILE A 95 14.79 11.55 4.93
N ALA A 96 13.59 11.47 5.52
CA ALA A 96 12.49 12.41 5.26
C ALA A 96 11.85 13.00 6.53
N GLY A 97 12.37 12.68 7.73
CA GLY A 97 11.84 13.20 8.99
C GLY A 97 12.18 14.68 9.27
N GLY A 98 13.14 15.25 8.52
CA GLY A 98 13.63 16.62 8.70
C GLY A 98 12.54 17.67 8.51
N GLU A 99 11.85 17.64 7.37
CA GLU A 99 10.84 18.64 6.99
C GLU A 99 9.68 18.75 7.98
N VAL A 100 9.19 17.60 8.48
CA VAL A 100 8.10 17.57 9.47
C VAL A 100 8.57 18.12 10.81
N THR A 101 9.77 17.73 11.24
CA THR A 101 10.37 18.22 12.49
C THR A 101 10.61 19.73 12.43
N ASP A 102 11.07 20.25 11.29
CA ASP A 102 11.29 21.68 11.07
C ASP A 102 9.98 22.48 11.12
N THR A 103 8.91 21.92 10.56
CA THR A 103 7.58 22.53 10.61
C THR A 103 7.06 22.59 12.05
N ILE A 104 7.24 21.53 12.85
CA ILE A 104 6.83 21.51 14.26
C ILE A 104 7.65 22.50 15.09
N ARG A 105 8.99 22.54 14.88
CA ARG A 105 9.90 23.41 15.64
C ARG A 105 9.68 24.90 15.35
N LYS A 106 9.48 25.29 14.09
CA LYS A 106 9.44 26.70 13.66
C LYS A 106 8.03 27.23 13.40
N GLY A 107 7.07 26.34 13.18
CA GLY A 107 5.79 26.69 12.57
C GLY A 107 4.67 27.07 13.54
N ILE A 108 4.74 26.66 14.81
CA ILE A 108 3.56 26.65 15.70
C ILE A 108 3.58 27.80 16.72
N VAL A 109 4.72 28.03 17.38
CA VAL A 109 4.87 29.04 18.45
C VAL A 109 5.74 30.19 17.95
N ASP A 110 5.25 31.43 18.10
CA ASP A 110 6.00 32.64 17.77
C ASP A 110 6.56 33.32 19.02
N LEU A 111 7.88 33.20 19.20
CA LEU A 111 8.58 33.85 20.31
C LEU A 111 8.89 35.33 20.03
N LYS A 112 8.63 35.85 18.82
CA LYS A 112 9.01 37.22 18.45
C LYS A 112 8.09 38.31 19.03
N GLY A 113 6.93 37.93 19.56
CA GLY A 113 5.92 38.87 20.07
C GLY A 113 5.87 39.01 21.59
N VAL A 114 6.68 38.24 22.34
CA VAL A 114 6.65 38.20 23.81
C VAL A 114 8.08 38.06 24.30
N ASP A 115 8.44 38.72 25.40
CA ASP A 115 9.76 38.64 26.05
C ASP A 115 9.99 37.27 26.71
N PHE A 116 9.95 36.20 25.91
CA PHE A 116 10.18 34.85 26.38
C PHE A 116 11.66 34.48 26.27
N GLU A 117 12.21 33.97 27.36
CA GLU A 117 13.53 33.36 27.36
C GLU A 117 13.50 32.05 26.55
N PRO A 118 14.59 31.71 25.84
CA PRO A 118 14.69 30.45 25.10
C PRO A 118 14.39 29.20 25.93
N ILE A 119 14.62 29.24 27.24
CA ILE A 119 14.35 28.12 28.17
C ILE A 119 12.85 27.83 28.31
N GLN A 120 12.00 28.84 28.21
CA GLN A 120 10.54 28.67 28.26
C GLN A 120 10.04 27.88 27.05
N PHE A 121 10.61 28.12 25.87
CA PHE A 121 10.31 27.31 24.69
C PHE A 121 10.68 25.83 24.87
N VAL A 122 11.78 25.54 25.58
CA VAL A 122 12.16 24.16 25.92
C VAL A 122 11.08 23.51 26.81
N PHE A 123 10.57 24.22 27.81
CA PHE A 123 9.48 23.72 28.65
C PHE A 123 8.19 23.46 27.86
N ILE A 124 7.79 24.38 26.97
CA ILE A 124 6.63 24.18 26.06
C ILE A 124 6.76 22.85 25.31
N MET A 125 7.93 22.61 24.71
CA MET A 125 8.17 21.44 23.87
C MET A 125 8.27 20.14 24.68
N MET A 126 8.90 20.17 25.86
CA MET A 126 8.94 19.01 26.76
C MET A 126 7.54 18.64 27.28
N SER A 127 6.74 19.63 27.68
CA SER A 127 5.37 19.41 28.12
C SER A 127 4.51 18.85 26.99
N ALA A 128 4.68 19.35 25.76
CA ALA A 128 3.98 18.84 24.59
C ALA A 128 4.33 17.37 24.27
N LEU A 129 5.62 17.03 24.31
CA LEU A 129 6.09 15.64 24.11
C LEU A 129 5.49 14.69 25.14
N LEU A 130 5.51 15.07 26.42
CA LEU A 130 4.96 14.25 27.48
C LEU A 130 3.44 14.09 27.36
N ALA A 131 2.71 15.19 27.13
CA ALA A 131 1.25 15.15 26.97
C ALA A 131 0.83 14.29 25.77
N ALA A 132 1.49 14.46 24.63
CA ALA A 132 1.23 13.67 23.43
C ALA A 132 1.57 12.19 23.65
N ALA A 133 2.70 11.88 24.28
CA ALA A 133 3.12 10.51 24.55
C ALA A 133 2.14 9.78 25.49
N LEU A 134 1.68 10.47 26.54
CA LEU A 134 0.68 9.92 27.46
C LEU A 134 -0.66 9.67 26.76
N TRP A 135 -1.09 10.60 25.91
CA TRP A 135 -2.31 10.44 25.12
C TRP A 135 -2.22 9.26 24.15
N LEU A 136 -1.10 9.14 23.42
CA LEU A 136 -0.87 8.01 22.52
C LEU A 136 -0.83 6.69 23.28
N LEU A 137 -0.12 6.63 24.41
CA LEU A 137 -0.08 5.42 25.23
C LEU A 137 -1.49 4.99 25.69
N PHE A 138 -2.31 5.95 26.11
CA PHE A 138 -3.70 5.70 26.47
C PHE A 138 -4.50 5.16 25.28
N ALA A 139 -4.42 5.80 24.13
CA ALA A 139 -5.14 5.41 22.92
C ALA A 139 -4.71 4.02 22.43
N SER A 140 -3.41 3.75 22.36
CA SER A 140 -2.87 2.44 21.96
C SER A 140 -3.29 1.33 22.92
N ARG A 141 -3.33 1.59 24.23
CA ARG A 141 -3.87 0.61 25.20
C ARG A 141 -5.35 0.32 25.02
N LYS A 142 -6.11 1.30 24.53
CA LYS A 142 -7.53 1.13 24.18
C LYS A 142 -7.74 0.57 22.77
N GLY A 143 -6.66 0.34 22.01
CA GLY A 143 -6.75 -0.13 20.63
C GLY A 143 -7.36 0.91 19.67
N LEU A 144 -7.34 2.19 20.05
CA LEU A 144 -7.90 3.27 19.24
C LEU A 144 -6.84 3.77 18.26
N PRO A 145 -7.11 3.74 16.94
CA PRO A 145 -6.22 4.36 15.97
C PRO A 145 -6.35 5.88 16.10
N VAL A 146 -5.29 6.54 16.57
CA VAL A 146 -5.24 7.99 16.73
C VAL A 146 -4.13 8.59 15.89
N SER A 147 -4.22 9.90 15.61
CA SER A 147 -3.19 10.59 14.86
C SER A 147 -2.13 11.18 15.80
N THR A 148 -0.88 10.77 15.59
CA THR A 148 0.30 11.25 16.33
C THR A 148 0.57 12.74 16.09
N THR A 149 0.36 13.22 14.86
CA THR A 149 0.54 14.63 14.49
C THR A 149 -0.46 15.56 15.19
N HIS A 150 -1.72 15.15 15.29
CA HIS A 150 -2.73 15.92 16.04
C HIS A 150 -2.40 15.96 17.53
N ALA A 151 -1.91 14.84 18.10
CA ALA A 151 -1.55 14.76 19.50
C ALA A 151 -0.39 15.73 19.85
N ILE A 152 0.68 15.75 19.05
CA ILE A 152 1.82 16.64 19.33
C ILE A 152 1.48 18.12 19.10
N ILE A 153 0.75 18.44 18.02
CA ILE A 153 0.36 19.83 17.74
C ILE A 153 -0.61 20.35 18.81
N GLY A 154 -1.58 19.54 19.22
CA GLY A 154 -2.46 19.86 20.35
C GLY A 154 -1.69 20.05 21.66
N GLY A 155 -0.68 19.21 21.90
CA GLY A 155 0.23 19.36 23.04
C GLY A 155 1.00 20.68 23.03
N ILE A 156 1.54 21.10 21.88
CA ILE A 156 2.29 22.36 21.73
C ILE A 156 1.36 23.57 21.92
N VAL A 157 0.19 23.56 21.29
CA VAL A 157 -0.80 24.63 21.44
C VAL A 157 -1.26 24.73 22.89
N GLY A 158 -1.57 23.61 23.53
CA GLY A 158 -2.00 23.58 24.93
C GLY A 158 -0.91 24.07 25.89
N SER A 159 0.34 23.64 25.72
CA SER A 159 1.44 24.07 26.58
C SER A 159 1.80 25.54 26.37
N ALA A 160 1.75 26.04 25.12
CA ALA A 160 1.95 27.45 24.81
C ALA A 160 0.86 28.34 25.43
N LEU A 161 -0.42 27.96 25.31
CA LEU A 161 -1.53 28.70 25.93
C LEU A 161 -1.42 28.73 27.46
N CYS A 162 -1.08 27.59 28.08
CA CYS A 162 -0.88 27.49 29.52
C CYS A 162 0.27 28.41 29.99
N MET A 163 1.37 28.44 29.24
CA MET A 163 2.47 29.35 29.53
C MET A 163 2.06 30.81 29.40
N ALA A 164 1.37 31.19 28.32
CA ALA A 164 0.89 32.55 28.14
C ALA A 164 -0.05 32.99 29.28
N PHE A 165 -0.98 32.12 29.67
CA PHE A 165 -1.87 32.35 30.81
C PHE A 165 -1.10 32.57 32.13
N THR A 166 -0.08 31.74 32.39
CA THR A 166 0.71 31.82 33.63
C THR A 166 1.56 33.09 33.72
N HIS A 167 1.99 33.62 32.56
CA HIS A 167 2.79 34.84 32.45
C HIS A 167 1.96 36.11 32.18
N ASN A 168 0.62 36.04 32.23
CA ASN A 168 -0.29 37.13 31.86
C ASN A 168 -0.01 37.73 30.47
N ALA A 169 0.43 36.90 29.53
CA ALA A 169 0.70 37.27 28.15
C ALA A 169 -0.49 36.94 27.24
N ASP A 170 -0.54 37.58 26.06
CA ASP A 170 -1.54 37.24 25.04
C ASP A 170 -1.22 35.89 24.39
N GLY A 171 -1.92 34.84 24.85
CA GLY A 171 -1.76 33.49 24.33
C GLY A 171 -2.20 33.31 22.87
N VAL A 172 -3.07 34.19 22.36
CA VAL A 172 -3.50 34.14 20.96
C VAL A 172 -2.39 34.68 20.06
N ALA A 173 -1.68 35.71 20.51
CA ALA A 173 -0.52 36.27 19.80
C ALA A 173 0.69 35.31 19.77
N LEU A 174 0.83 34.43 20.77
CA LEU A 174 1.91 33.45 20.86
C LEU A 174 1.81 32.34 19.79
N ILE A 175 0.63 32.13 19.21
CA ILE A 175 0.36 31.04 18.26
C ILE A 175 0.29 31.56 16.83
N ARG A 176 0.97 30.87 15.91
CA ARG A 176 0.89 31.16 14.47
C ARG A 176 -0.34 30.54 13.83
N TRP A 177 -1.49 31.18 13.98
CA TRP A 177 -2.78 30.70 13.45
C TRP A 177 -2.78 30.45 11.95
N GLY A 178 -2.07 31.27 11.15
CA GLY A 178 -1.93 31.04 9.71
C GLY A 178 -1.28 29.69 9.38
N LYS A 179 -0.21 29.33 10.11
CA LYS A 179 0.47 28.04 9.94
C LYS A 179 -0.34 26.86 10.46
N LEU A 180 -1.03 27.02 11.58
CA LEU A 180 -1.99 26.00 12.03
C LEU A 180 -3.12 25.79 11.02
N GLY A 181 -3.58 26.85 10.35
CA GLY A 181 -4.57 26.77 9.28
C GLY A 181 -4.07 25.99 8.05
N GLU A 182 -2.84 26.25 7.61
CA GLU A 182 -2.18 25.47 6.54
C GLU A 182 -2.09 23.98 6.91
N ILE A 183 -1.67 23.68 8.16
CA ILE A 183 -1.59 22.30 8.66
C ILE A 183 -2.98 21.66 8.72
N GLY A 184 -3.99 22.37 9.24
CA GLY A 184 -5.37 21.90 9.32
C GLY A 184 -5.97 21.61 7.95
N MET A 185 -5.65 22.43 6.94
CA MET A 185 -6.05 22.18 5.56
C MET A 185 -5.42 20.88 5.01
N SER A 186 -4.16 20.61 5.36
CA SER A 186 -3.48 19.37 4.97
C SER A 186 -4.16 18.11 5.53
N TRP A 187 -4.75 18.18 6.73
CA TRP A 187 -5.44 17.04 7.36
C TRP A 187 -6.72 16.64 6.62
N VAL A 188 -7.38 17.59 5.95
CA VAL A 188 -8.55 17.32 5.12
C VAL A 188 -8.14 16.89 3.71
N LEU A 189 -7.15 17.57 3.13
CA LEU A 189 -6.71 17.28 1.77
C LEU A 189 -6.04 15.90 1.65
N SER A 190 -5.27 15.46 2.64
CA SER A 190 -4.49 14.22 2.55
C SER A 190 -5.38 12.97 2.42
N PRO A 191 -6.43 12.75 3.26
CA PRO A 191 -7.35 11.63 3.08
C PRO A 191 -8.14 11.69 1.78
N VAL A 192 -8.55 12.89 1.33
CA VAL A 192 -9.29 13.07 0.06
C VAL A 192 -8.43 12.66 -1.12
N LEU A 193 -7.18 13.14 -1.18
CA LEU A 193 -6.23 12.77 -2.23
C LEU A 193 -5.86 11.29 -2.16
N GLY A 194 -5.64 10.75 -0.96
CA GLY A 194 -5.39 9.32 -0.75
C GLY A 194 -6.56 8.45 -1.25
N GLY A 195 -7.80 8.85 -0.95
CA GLY A 195 -9.01 8.19 -1.43
C GLY A 195 -9.15 8.26 -2.95
N ALA A 196 -8.89 9.42 -3.55
CA ALA A 196 -8.94 9.60 -5.00
C ALA A 196 -7.92 8.74 -5.73
N VAL A 197 -6.66 8.70 -5.24
CA VAL A 197 -5.59 7.87 -5.81
C VAL A 197 -5.91 6.38 -5.62
N SER A 198 -6.38 5.98 -4.44
CA SER A 198 -6.79 4.60 -4.16
C SER A 198 -7.91 4.14 -5.11
N TYR A 199 -8.95 4.97 -5.29
CA TYR A 199 -10.03 4.70 -6.23
C TYR A 199 -9.52 4.55 -7.67
N PHE A 200 -8.66 5.47 -8.11
CA PHE A 200 -8.08 5.44 -9.46
C PHE A 200 -7.26 4.16 -9.70
N LEU A 201 -6.38 3.80 -8.76
CA LEU A 201 -5.56 2.59 -8.84
C LEU A 201 -6.42 1.33 -8.85
N PHE A 202 -7.42 1.25 -7.96
CA PHE A 202 -8.33 0.12 -7.92
C PHE A 202 -9.13 -0.03 -9.22
N SER A 203 -9.62 1.09 -9.78
CA SER A 203 -10.33 1.10 -11.06
C SER A 203 -9.44 0.57 -12.21
N ARG A 204 -8.17 1.00 -12.24
CA ARG A 204 -7.16 0.50 -13.19
C ARG A 204 -6.90 -0.99 -13.04
N VAL A 205 -6.78 -1.51 -11.82
CA VAL A 205 -6.59 -2.94 -11.56
C VAL A 205 -7.83 -3.74 -11.96
N LYS A 206 -9.03 -3.26 -11.58
CA LYS A 206 -10.29 -3.92 -11.92
C LYS A 206 -10.45 -4.08 -13.42
N LYS A 207 -10.26 -2.99 -14.19
CA LYS A 207 -10.44 -3.01 -15.64
C LYS A 207 -9.40 -3.88 -16.36
N ASN A 208 -8.13 -3.82 -15.95
CA ASN A 208 -7.05 -4.49 -16.68
C ASN A 208 -6.78 -5.92 -16.21
N VAL A 209 -7.12 -6.28 -14.98
CA VAL A 209 -6.83 -7.61 -14.41
C VAL A 209 -8.11 -8.39 -14.17
N LEU A 210 -9.02 -7.86 -13.34
CA LEU A 210 -10.20 -8.62 -12.91
C LEU A 210 -11.18 -8.84 -14.07
N ASP A 211 -11.55 -7.77 -14.77
CA ASP A 211 -12.52 -7.85 -15.88
C ASP A 211 -11.92 -8.59 -17.09
N TYR A 212 -10.62 -8.38 -17.35
CA TYR A 212 -9.90 -9.12 -18.39
C TYR A 212 -9.86 -10.63 -18.10
N ASN A 213 -9.51 -11.02 -16.87
CA ASN A 213 -9.48 -12.44 -16.47
C ASN A 213 -10.89 -13.06 -16.51
N ALA A 214 -11.92 -12.33 -16.10
CA ALA A 214 -13.31 -12.80 -16.19
C ALA A 214 -13.73 -13.05 -17.65
N TRP A 215 -13.40 -12.14 -18.56
CA TRP A 215 -13.65 -12.31 -20.00
C TRP A 215 -12.85 -13.49 -20.59
N ALA A 216 -11.57 -13.63 -20.21
CA ALA A 216 -10.71 -14.72 -20.66
C ALA A 216 -11.24 -16.08 -20.20
N GLU A 217 -11.66 -16.22 -18.94
CA GLU A 217 -12.28 -17.44 -18.43
C GLU A 217 -13.59 -17.79 -19.14
N GLY A 218 -14.44 -16.80 -19.42
CA GLY A 218 -15.68 -16.99 -20.18
C GLY A 218 -15.41 -17.54 -21.58
N THR A 219 -14.44 -16.95 -22.27
CA THR A 219 -14.01 -17.38 -23.61
C THR A 219 -13.45 -18.81 -23.59
N LEU A 220 -12.62 -19.15 -22.60
CA LEU A 220 -12.08 -20.49 -22.41
C LEU A 220 -13.17 -21.54 -22.14
N LYS A 221 -14.19 -21.20 -21.33
CA LYS A 221 -15.35 -22.07 -21.09
C LYS A 221 -16.15 -22.31 -22.36
N GLY A 222 -16.37 -21.27 -23.18
CA GLY A 222 -17.03 -21.37 -24.48
C GLY A 222 -16.27 -22.29 -25.46
N ILE A 223 -14.95 -22.13 -25.58
CA ILE A 223 -14.11 -22.99 -26.43
C ILE A 223 -14.13 -24.45 -25.94
N LYS A 224 -14.08 -24.67 -24.61
CA LYS A 224 -14.17 -26.03 -24.04
C LYS A 224 -15.52 -26.68 -24.35
N GLN A 225 -16.63 -25.94 -24.28
CA GLN A 225 -17.96 -26.44 -24.67
C GLN A 225 -18.03 -26.77 -26.15
N ALA A 226 -17.50 -25.91 -27.04
CA ALA A 226 -17.46 -26.17 -28.48
C ALA A 226 -16.59 -27.38 -28.88
N LYS A 227 -15.52 -27.68 -28.13
CA LYS A 227 -14.69 -28.88 -28.37
C LYS A 227 -15.31 -30.20 -27.92
N ARG A 228 -16.25 -30.20 -26.96
CA ARG A 228 -16.89 -31.43 -26.44
C ARG A 228 -17.59 -32.28 -27.51
N PRO A 229 -18.47 -31.74 -28.37
CA PRO A 229 -19.15 -32.55 -29.39
C PRO A 229 -18.17 -33.09 -30.45
N ILE A 230 -17.15 -32.31 -30.82
CA ILE A 230 -16.10 -32.76 -31.75
C ILE A 230 -15.37 -33.96 -31.15
N LYS A 231 -14.93 -33.88 -29.88
CA LYS A 231 -14.24 -34.96 -29.20
C LYS A 231 -15.11 -36.22 -29.08
N ASN A 232 -16.39 -36.06 -28.76
CA ASN A 232 -17.35 -37.18 -28.69
C ASN A 232 -17.59 -37.81 -30.07
N GLY A 233 -17.69 -36.99 -31.12
CA GLY A 233 -17.80 -37.44 -32.51
C GLY A 233 -16.55 -38.17 -32.98
N THR A 234 -15.35 -37.68 -32.66
CA THR A 234 -14.08 -38.37 -32.98
C THR A 234 -13.96 -39.68 -32.21
N ALA A 235 -14.37 -39.71 -30.93
CA ALA A 235 -14.39 -40.92 -30.14
C ALA A 235 -15.39 -41.96 -30.70
N CYS A 236 -16.58 -41.52 -31.12
CA CYS A 236 -17.56 -42.37 -31.80
C CYS A 236 -17.01 -42.91 -33.12
N PHE A 237 -16.43 -42.04 -33.96
CA PHE A 237 -15.81 -42.43 -35.23
C PHE A 237 -14.68 -43.45 -35.03
N SER A 238 -13.82 -43.27 -34.03
CA SER A 238 -12.75 -44.22 -33.73
C SER A 238 -13.24 -45.57 -33.17
N ARG A 239 -14.49 -45.61 -32.66
CA ARG A 239 -15.14 -46.82 -32.15
C ARG A 239 -15.87 -47.58 -33.25
N VAL A 240 -16.47 -46.86 -34.20
CA VAL A 240 -17.17 -47.42 -35.38
C VAL A 240 -16.19 -47.83 -36.48
N CYS A 241 -15.16 -47.03 -36.72
CA CYS A 241 -14.04 -47.35 -37.58
C CYS A 241 -12.82 -47.67 -36.71
N PRO A 242 -12.64 -48.93 -36.27
CA PRO A 242 -11.40 -49.31 -35.61
C PRO A 242 -10.24 -49.03 -36.57
N LYS A 243 -9.14 -48.50 -36.03
CA LYS A 243 -7.92 -48.29 -36.84
C LYS A 243 -7.61 -49.60 -37.55
N PRO A 244 -7.36 -49.59 -38.87
CA PRO A 244 -6.97 -50.81 -39.56
C PRO A 244 -5.77 -51.38 -38.82
N LYS A 245 -5.87 -52.65 -38.38
CA LYS A 245 -4.68 -53.41 -37.98
C LYS A 245 -3.70 -53.24 -39.14
N LYS A 246 -2.41 -52.98 -38.86
CA LYS A 246 -1.36 -53.02 -39.87
C LYS A 246 -1.42 -54.39 -40.55
N SER A 247 -2.20 -54.53 -41.62
CA SER A 247 -2.19 -55.68 -42.51
C SER A 247 -1.13 -55.38 -43.55
N SER A 248 -0.16 -56.27 -43.65
CA SER A 248 1.04 -56.18 -44.47
C SER A 248 0.79 -56.27 -45.98
N THR A 249 -0.37 -55.86 -46.49
CA THR A 249 -0.65 -55.85 -47.94
C THR A 249 -1.75 -54.82 -48.28
N PRO A 250 -1.51 -53.87 -49.22
CA PRO A 250 -2.55 -52.96 -49.69
C PRO A 250 -3.44 -53.64 -50.74
N PRO A 251 -4.77 -53.40 -50.75
CA PRO A 251 -5.64 -53.90 -51.80
C PRO A 251 -5.44 -53.10 -53.10
N LYS A 252 -5.39 -53.81 -54.23
CA LYS A 252 -5.30 -53.23 -55.58
C LYS A 252 -6.58 -52.48 -55.91
N TRP A 253 -6.52 -51.15 -55.92
CA TRP A 253 -7.58 -50.30 -56.47
C TRP A 253 -7.55 -50.36 -58.01
N ARG A 254 -8.68 -50.77 -58.60
CA ARG A 254 -8.92 -50.74 -60.04
C ARG A 254 -9.00 -49.27 -60.50
N THR A 255 -8.09 -48.89 -61.37
CA THR A 255 -7.90 -47.54 -61.92
C THR A 255 -9.03 -47.16 -62.87
N THR A 256 -9.86 -46.16 -62.52
CA THR A 256 -10.62 -45.39 -63.51
C THR A 256 -10.92 -43.96 -63.05
N ARG A 257 -10.01 -43.06 -63.42
CA ARG A 257 -10.15 -41.69 -63.96
C ARG A 257 -9.05 -40.80 -63.42
N LYS A 258 -8.03 -40.57 -64.25
CA LYS A 258 -7.03 -39.51 -64.06
C LYS A 258 -7.76 -38.16 -64.14
N PHE A 259 -8.02 -37.53 -63.00
CA PHE A 259 -8.12 -36.08 -62.95
C PHE A 259 -6.69 -35.54 -62.92
N THR A 260 -6.22 -35.02 -64.05
CA THR A 260 -4.94 -34.31 -64.13
C THR A 260 -5.10 -32.92 -63.52
N THR A 261 -4.91 -32.78 -62.21
CA THR A 261 -4.66 -31.46 -61.62
C THR A 261 -3.15 -31.23 -61.54
N ASN A 262 -2.66 -30.39 -62.45
CA ASN A 262 -1.29 -29.90 -62.54
C ASN A 262 -0.82 -29.29 -61.20
N PRO A 263 0.30 -29.74 -60.60
CA PRO A 263 0.77 -29.27 -59.29
C PRO A 263 1.19 -27.79 -59.23
N ASN A 264 1.36 -27.11 -60.37
CA ASN A 264 1.77 -25.71 -60.42
C ASN A 264 0.62 -24.68 -60.32
N SER A 265 -0.66 -25.11 -60.30
CA SER A 265 -1.79 -24.19 -60.14
C SER A 265 -2.18 -23.95 -58.67
N ILE A 266 -1.85 -24.87 -57.77
CA ILE A 266 -2.20 -24.78 -56.33
C ILE A 266 -1.20 -23.91 -55.56
N LEU A 267 0.09 -23.95 -55.94
CA LEU A 267 1.14 -23.10 -55.33
C LEU A 267 1.02 -21.62 -55.70
N LYS A 268 0.42 -21.27 -56.86
CA LYS A 268 0.15 -19.87 -57.24
C LYS A 268 -1.08 -19.27 -56.56
N SER A 269 -2.03 -20.11 -56.10
CA SER A 269 -3.23 -19.65 -55.38
C SER A 269 -2.96 -19.43 -53.88
N CYS A 270 -2.14 -20.27 -53.25
CA CYS A 270 -1.76 -20.08 -51.83
C CYS A 270 -0.80 -18.91 -51.59
N ASN A 271 0.05 -18.53 -52.55
CA ASN A 271 1.02 -17.45 -52.35
C ASN A 271 0.47 -16.04 -52.65
N ARG A 272 -0.77 -15.91 -53.16
CA ARG A 272 -1.44 -14.60 -53.34
C ARG A 272 -2.32 -14.17 -52.16
N SER A 273 -2.70 -15.09 -51.27
CA SER A 273 -3.51 -14.76 -50.07
C SER A 273 -2.68 -14.46 -48.83
N ILE A 274 -1.40 -14.82 -48.78
CA ILE A 274 -0.52 -14.53 -47.62
C ILE A 274 0.15 -13.15 -47.72
N THR A 275 0.34 -12.60 -48.92
CA THR A 275 0.91 -11.25 -49.11
C THR A 275 -0.14 -10.12 -48.99
N ALA A 276 -1.44 -10.42 -49.06
CA ALA A 276 -2.51 -9.40 -48.94
C ALA A 276 -2.92 -9.09 -47.48
N VAL A 277 -2.54 -9.93 -46.50
CA VAL A 277 -2.90 -9.75 -45.09
C VAL A 277 -1.82 -8.99 -44.30
N PHE A 278 -0.60 -8.88 -44.81
CA PHE A 278 0.51 -8.19 -44.13
C PHE A 278 0.67 -6.70 -44.49
N MET A 279 -0.22 -6.12 -45.31
CA MET A 279 -0.10 -4.74 -45.79
C MET A 279 -1.39 -3.90 -45.60
N ARG A 280 -2.11 -4.09 -44.48
CA ARG A 280 -3.25 -3.22 -44.12
C ARG A 280 -3.45 -3.00 -42.62
N SER A 281 -2.34 -2.88 -41.87
CA SER A 281 -2.33 -2.22 -40.56
C SER A 281 -1.61 -0.88 -40.68
N THR A 282 -2.31 0.11 -41.22
CA THR A 282 -1.98 1.55 -41.10
C THR A 282 -3.18 2.33 -41.62
N THR A 283 -4.22 2.45 -40.79
CA THR A 283 -5.07 3.66 -40.62
C THR A 283 -6.31 3.31 -39.82
N VAL A 284 -6.33 3.75 -38.56
CA VAL A 284 -7.55 3.91 -37.77
C VAL A 284 -8.17 5.25 -38.19
N LYS A 285 -9.39 5.21 -38.76
CA LYS A 285 -10.30 6.37 -38.79
C LYS A 285 -11.76 5.89 -38.77
N THR A 286 -12.41 6.14 -37.63
CA THR A 286 -13.77 6.69 -37.45
C THR A 286 -14.94 6.14 -38.29
N MET A 287 -16.01 5.70 -37.62
CA MET A 287 -17.31 6.43 -37.50
C MET A 287 -18.58 5.53 -37.50
N SER A 288 -19.41 5.74 -36.45
CA SER A 288 -20.89 5.66 -36.33
C SER A 288 -21.73 4.40 -36.67
N ILE A 289 -22.36 3.80 -35.62
CA ILE A 289 -23.83 3.84 -35.21
C ILE A 289 -24.88 3.56 -36.32
N PRO A 290 -26.08 2.88 -36.13
CA PRO A 290 -26.95 2.83 -34.92
C PRO A 290 -27.80 1.55 -34.59
N THR A 291 -28.44 1.59 -33.40
CA THR A 291 -29.79 1.05 -33.01
C THR A 291 -30.01 -0.47 -32.90
N ARG A 292 -30.80 -1.07 -31.98
CA ARG A 292 -31.93 -0.63 -31.11
C ARG A 292 -32.20 -1.70 -30.00
N ARG A 293 -32.65 -1.22 -28.83
CA ARG A 293 -33.57 -1.78 -27.78
C ARG A 293 -33.92 -3.29 -27.70
N CYS A 294 -33.80 -3.86 -26.49
CA CYS A 294 -34.88 -4.50 -25.69
C CYS A 294 -34.31 -4.89 -24.29
N ILE A 295 -34.65 -4.22 -23.17
CA ILE A 295 -35.87 -4.31 -22.35
C ILE A 295 -35.81 -5.42 -21.27
N LEU A 296 -35.85 -4.96 -20.00
CA LEU A 296 -36.40 -5.54 -18.75
C LEU A 296 -35.75 -6.76 -18.07
N GLY A 297 -35.55 -6.62 -16.74
CA GLY A 297 -35.92 -7.68 -15.79
C GLY A 297 -34.86 -8.17 -14.81
N PHE A 298 -34.40 -7.32 -13.88
CA PHE A 298 -33.83 -7.77 -12.61
C PHE A 298 -34.93 -8.46 -11.76
N PRO A 299 -34.58 -9.53 -11.02
CA PRO A 299 -34.89 -9.52 -9.60
C PRO A 299 -33.64 -9.75 -8.75
N LEU A 300 -33.42 -8.81 -7.82
CA LEU A 300 -32.49 -8.97 -6.70
C LEU A 300 -32.97 -10.10 -5.79
N SER A 301 -32.12 -11.10 -5.58
CA SER A 301 -32.14 -11.95 -4.39
C SER A 301 -31.01 -11.47 -3.49
N LEU A 302 -31.36 -10.67 -2.49
CA LEU A 302 -30.50 -10.32 -1.36
C LEU A 302 -30.42 -11.54 -0.43
N ARG A 303 -29.26 -12.18 -0.39
CA ARG A 303 -28.90 -13.10 0.69
C ARG A 303 -27.74 -12.50 1.48
N SER A 304 -28.09 -12.17 2.73
CA SER A 304 -27.24 -11.84 3.87
C SER A 304 -25.96 -12.67 3.94
N ALA A 305 -24.85 -11.96 4.18
CA ALA A 305 -23.74 -12.44 5.02
C ALA A 305 -22.90 -11.23 5.51
N ARG A 306 -23.04 -10.97 6.81
CA ARG A 306 -22.44 -9.94 7.69
C ARG A 306 -23.09 -8.57 7.69
#